data_AF-A0A350WV91-F1
#
_entry.id   AF-A0A350WV91-F1
#
_cell.length_a   1.000
_cell.length_b   1.000
_cell.length_c   1.000
_cell.angle_alpha   90.00
_cell.angle_beta   90.00
_cell.angle_gamma   90.00
#
_symmetry.space_group_name_H-M   'P 1'
#
loop_
_entity.id
_entity.type
_entity.pdbx_description
1 polymer ?
#
loop_
_entity_poly.entity_id
_entity_poly.type
_entity_poly.pdbx_seq_one_letter_code
_entity_poly.pdbx_strand_id
1 'polypeptide(L)'
;MNQNPASFSPEPVPAPQPVRVRMPSTAPTVTYVLLGFTVLVYILQMIATAIWGYAIYDIGWLEYFGSRINAAIRAGELWRFITPVFLHGSLT
;
A
#
# COMPACT_ATOMS: atom_id res chain seq x y z
N MET A 1 54.33 42.13 35.39
CA MET A 1 53.57 42.02 34.12
C MET A 1 52.91 40.65 34.11
N ASN A 2 51.65 40.56 34.56
CA ASN A 2 50.92 39.30 34.57
C ASN A 2 49.70 39.45 33.68
N GLN A 3 49.83 39.12 32.39
CA GLN A 3 48.66 38.93 31.54
C GLN A 3 48.13 37.51 31.78
N ASN A 4 46.93 37.41 32.33
CA ASN A 4 46.22 36.15 32.48
C ASN A 4 45.74 35.72 31.09
N PRO A 5 46.04 34.50 30.60
CA PRO A 5 45.59 34.07 29.27
C PRO A 5 44.06 33.99 29.25
N ALA A 6 43.44 34.57 28.22
CA ALA A 6 42.00 34.51 28.04
C ALA A 6 41.57 33.05 27.83
N SER A 7 40.85 32.50 28.81
CA SER A 7 40.25 31.17 28.74
C SER A 7 39.16 31.18 27.67
N PHE A 8 39.38 30.50 26.54
CA PHE A 8 38.33 30.21 25.56
C PHE A 8 37.41 29.14 26.14
N SER A 9 36.26 29.54 26.71
CA SER A 9 35.19 28.60 27.03
C SER A 9 34.49 28.18 25.73
N PRO A 10 34.39 26.87 25.42
CA PRO A 10 33.62 26.42 24.26
C PRO A 10 32.16 26.81 24.44
N GLU A 11 31.59 27.53 23.48
CA GLU A 11 30.18 27.89 23.49
C GLU A 11 29.32 26.61 23.37
N PRO A 12 28.26 26.44 24.20
CA PRO A 12 27.44 25.25 24.15
C PRO A 12 26.75 25.13 22.79
N VAL A 13 26.98 24.02 22.08
CA VAL A 13 26.30 23.74 20.81
C VAL A 13 24.79 23.59 21.09
N PRO A 14 23.90 24.32 20.38
CA PRO A 14 22.46 24.21 20.58
C PRO A 14 21.97 22.77 20.38
N ALA A 15 21.24 22.24 21.35
CA ALA A 15 20.65 20.91 21.24
C ALA A 15 19.60 20.87 20.09
N PRO A 16 19.56 19.81 19.27
CA PRO A 16 18.55 19.65 18.23
C PRO A 16 17.14 19.69 18.82
N GLN A 17 16.32 20.63 18.36
CA GLN A 17 14.92 20.75 18.76
C GLN A 17 14.06 19.79 17.91
N PRO A 18 13.30 18.86 18.51
CA PRO A 18 12.42 17.98 17.75
C PRO A 18 11.25 18.76 17.15
N VAL A 19 11.11 18.71 15.82
CA VAL A 19 9.95 19.29 15.10
C VAL A 19 8.78 18.31 15.17
N ARG A 20 7.70 18.70 15.86
CA ARG A 20 6.46 17.91 15.88
C ARG A 20 5.65 18.18 14.62
N VAL A 21 5.55 17.17 13.76
CA VAL A 21 4.63 17.20 12.61
C VAL A 21 3.23 16.86 13.10
N ARG A 22 2.28 17.78 12.89
CA ARG A 22 0.88 17.56 13.26
C ARG A 22 0.25 16.62 12.24
N MET A 23 -0.16 15.43 12.70
CA MET A 23 -0.87 14.48 11.85
C MET A 23 -2.30 14.98 11.59
N PRO A 24 -2.82 14.82 10.36
CA PRO A 24 -4.23 15.02 10.08
C PRO A 24 -5.07 14.11 10.99
N SER A 25 -6.05 14.66 11.69
CA SER A 25 -6.93 13.91 12.60
C SER A 25 -8.18 13.35 11.91
N THR A 26 -8.23 13.37 10.58
CA THR A 26 -9.40 12.90 9.83
C THR A 26 -9.37 11.38 9.74
N ALA A 27 -10.49 10.73 10.08
CA ALA A 27 -10.63 9.29 9.90
C ALA A 27 -10.52 8.94 8.40
N PRO A 28 -9.62 8.03 7.99
CA PRO A 28 -9.38 7.72 6.59
C PRO A 28 -10.46 6.78 6.03
N THR A 29 -11.70 7.26 5.94
CA THR A 29 -12.87 6.45 5.53
C THR A 29 -12.67 5.74 4.19
N VAL A 30 -12.13 6.43 3.19
CA VAL A 30 -11.87 5.83 1.86
C VAL A 30 -10.87 4.67 1.97
N THR A 31 -9.84 4.83 2.79
CA THR A 31 -8.86 3.75 3.04
C THR A 31 -9.53 2.54 3.68
N TYR A 32 -10.40 2.74 4.67
CA TYR A 32 -11.12 1.63 5.30
C TYR A 32 -12.11 0.95 4.34
N VAL A 33 -12.78 1.71 3.48
CA VAL A 33 -13.67 1.17 2.46
C VAL A 33 -12.88 0.34 1.44
N LEU A 34 -11.77 0.87 0.94
CA LEU A 34 -10.91 0.16 0.00
C LEU A 34 -10.33 -1.11 0.63
N LEU A 35 -9.89 -1.03 1.88
CA LEU A 35 -9.37 -2.19 2.63
C LEU A 35 -10.45 -3.26 2.84
N GLY A 36 -11.66 -2.88 3.26
CA GLY A 36 -12.76 -3.82 3.42
C GLY A 36 -13.14 -4.48 2.09
N PHE A 37 -13.14 -3.70 1.01
CA PHE A 37 -13.44 -4.19 -0.33
C PHE A 37 -12.36 -5.13 -0.87
N THR A 38 -11.07 -4.81 -0.73
CA THR A 38 -9.98 -5.71 -1.15
C THR A 38 -10.02 -7.03 -0.39
N VAL A 39 -10.24 -6.99 0.92
CA VAL A 39 -10.39 -8.20 1.75
C VAL A 39 -11.58 -9.03 1.29
N LEU A 40 -12.72 -8.39 1.00
CA LEU A 40 -13.90 -9.09 0.48
C LEU A 40 -13.60 -9.77 -0.86
N VAL A 41 -12.95 -9.09 -1.80
CA VAL A 41 -12.56 -9.68 -3.10
C VAL A 41 -11.61 -10.86 -2.91
N TYR A 42 -10.64 -10.77 -2.00
CA TYR A 42 -9.72 -11.87 -1.73
C TYR A 42 -10.43 -13.11 -1.14
N ILE A 43 -11.39 -12.92 -0.23
CA ILE A 43 -12.22 -14.01 0.27
C ILE A 43 -13.02 -14.65 -0.88
N LEU A 44 -13.57 -13.84 -1.78
CA LEU A 44 -14.26 -14.33 -2.97
C LEU A 44 -13.32 -15.09 -3.92
N GLN A 45 -12.05 -14.68 -4.07
CA GLN A 45 -11.05 -15.44 -4.84
C GLN A 45 -10.86 -16.84 -4.23
N MET A 46 -10.69 -16.92 -2.91
CA MET A 46 -10.53 -18.19 -2.20
C MET A 46 -11.76 -19.09 -2.35
N ILE A 47 -12.96 -18.54 -2.17
CA ILE A 47 -14.23 -19.27 -2.33
C ILE A 47 -14.38 -19.75 -3.79
N ALA A 48 -14.07 -18.89 -4.77
CA ALA A 48 -14.19 -19.24 -6.16
C ALA A 48 -13.25 -20.41 -6.54
N THR A 49 -12.00 -20.37 -6.09
CA THR A 49 -11.06 -21.48 -6.30
C THR A 49 -11.48 -22.73 -5.54
N ALA A 50 -12.06 -22.61 -4.35
CA ALA A 50 -12.54 -23.76 -3.59
C ALA A 50 -13.74 -24.47 -4.24
N ILE A 51 -14.65 -23.73 -4.90
CA ILE A 51 -15.86 -24.27 -5.53
C ILE A 51 -15.58 -24.74 -6.97
N TRP A 52 -14.87 -23.94 -7.77
CA TRP A 52 -14.67 -24.17 -9.20
C TRP A 52 -13.26 -24.60 -9.59
N GLY A 53 -12.33 -24.68 -8.63
CA GLY A 53 -10.93 -24.96 -8.91
C GLY A 53 -10.21 -23.80 -9.62
N TYR A 54 -9.06 -24.14 -10.20
CA TYR A 54 -8.28 -23.21 -11.01
C TYR A 54 -8.84 -23.09 -12.43
N ALA A 55 -8.66 -21.91 -13.02
CA ALA A 55 -8.91 -21.61 -14.42
C ALA A 55 -7.66 -21.94 -15.27
N ILE A 56 -7.40 -21.15 -16.31
CA ILE A 56 -6.22 -21.30 -17.18
C ILE A 56 -4.98 -20.75 -16.45
N TYR A 57 -3.80 -21.35 -16.66
CA TYR A 57 -2.51 -20.92 -16.06
C TYR A 57 -2.44 -21.04 -14.53
N ASP A 58 -3.18 -22.00 -13.95
CA ASP A 58 -3.19 -22.26 -12.50
C ASP A 58 -3.61 -21.05 -11.63
N ILE A 59 -4.34 -20.08 -12.22
CA ILE A 59 -4.95 -18.95 -11.50
C ILE A 59 -6.45 -19.18 -11.27
N GLY A 60 -7.04 -18.56 -10.24
CA GLY A 60 -8.47 -18.69 -9.96
C GLY A 60 -9.36 -17.98 -11.00
N TRP A 61 -10.63 -18.38 -11.12
CA TRP A 61 -11.59 -17.76 -12.06
C TRP A 61 -11.77 -16.25 -11.86
N LEU A 62 -11.84 -15.81 -10.61
CA LEU A 62 -11.98 -14.39 -10.27
C LEU A 62 -10.75 -13.58 -10.69
N GLU A 63 -9.56 -14.18 -10.55
CA GLU A 63 -8.29 -13.60 -10.99
C GLU A 63 -8.21 -13.57 -12.52
N TYR A 64 -8.63 -14.62 -13.21
CA TYR A 64 -8.69 -14.63 -14.67
C TYR A 64 -9.58 -13.50 -15.23
N PHE A 65 -10.73 -13.25 -14.61
CA PHE A 65 -11.64 -12.18 -15.05
C PHE A 65 -11.12 -10.77 -14.70
N GLY A 66 -10.52 -10.61 -13.52
CA GLY A 66 -10.08 -9.30 -13.02
C GLY A 66 -8.64 -8.92 -13.39
N SER A 67 -7.81 -9.87 -13.83
CA SER A 67 -6.40 -9.63 -14.14
C SER A 67 -6.21 -8.84 -15.43
N ARG A 68 -5.03 -8.25 -15.59
CA ARG A 68 -4.68 -7.49 -16.79
C ARG A 68 -4.32 -8.42 -17.95
N ILE A 69 -5.26 -8.61 -18.88
CA ILE A 69 -5.04 -9.35 -20.13
C ILE A 69 -5.10 -8.38 -21.31
N ASN A 70 -3.94 -8.09 -21.93
CA ASN A 70 -3.85 -7.07 -22.99
C ASN A 70 -4.71 -7.38 -24.22
N ALA A 71 -4.88 -8.65 -24.58
CA ALA A 71 -5.75 -9.04 -25.69
C ALA A 71 -7.22 -8.73 -25.40
N ALA A 72 -7.68 -9.02 -24.18
CA ALA A 72 -9.03 -8.73 -23.71
C ALA A 72 -9.28 -7.21 -23.60
N ILE A 73 -8.29 -6.45 -23.13
CA ILE A 73 -8.36 -4.98 -23.10
C ILE A 73 -8.55 -4.42 -24.51
N ARG A 74 -7.79 -4.92 -25.50
CA ARG A 74 -7.97 -4.52 -26.91
C ARG A 74 -9.33 -4.93 -27.48
N ALA A 75 -9.95 -5.95 -26.91
CA ALA A 75 -11.30 -6.39 -27.24
C ALA A 75 -12.41 -5.62 -26.50
N GLY A 76 -12.06 -4.65 -25.64
CA GLY A 76 -13.02 -3.76 -24.96
C GLY A 76 -13.21 -4.06 -23.47
N GLU A 77 -12.46 -4.97 -22.87
CA GLU A 77 -12.55 -5.27 -21.43
C GLU A 77 -11.83 -4.22 -20.57
N LEU A 78 -12.36 -2.98 -20.57
CA LEU A 78 -11.71 -1.81 -19.96
C LEU A 78 -11.61 -1.89 -18.44
N TRP A 79 -12.46 -2.65 -17.77
CA TRP A 79 -12.40 -2.84 -16.31
C TRP A 79 -11.06 -3.43 -15.86
N ARG A 80 -10.37 -4.17 -16.74
CA ARG A 80 -9.05 -4.78 -16.47
C ARG A 80 -7.94 -3.76 -16.22
N PHE A 81 -8.19 -2.47 -16.42
CA PHE A 81 -7.27 -1.41 -15.98
C PHE A 81 -7.33 -1.14 -14.47
N ILE A 82 -8.47 -1.41 -13.82
CA ILE A 82 -8.67 -1.09 -12.40
C ILE A 82 -8.84 -2.34 -11.54
N THR A 83 -9.49 -3.38 -12.04
CA THR A 83 -9.75 -4.61 -11.28
C THR A 83 -8.51 -5.29 -10.70
N PRO A 84 -7.30 -5.26 -11.35
CA PRO A 84 -6.11 -5.88 -10.76
C PRO A 84 -5.69 -5.30 -9.41
N VAL A 85 -6.09 -4.06 -9.09
CA VAL A 85 -5.74 -3.41 -7.81
C VAL A 85 -6.40 -4.10 -6.61
N PHE A 86 -7.47 -4.86 -6.84
CA PHE A 86 -8.21 -5.56 -5.78
C PHE A 86 -7.85 -7.04 -5.64
N LEU A 87 -7.13 -7.60 -6.61
CA LEU A 87 -6.77 -9.02 -6.63
C LEU A 87 -5.47 -9.27 -5.85
N HIS A 88 -5.43 -10.36 -5.09
CA HIS A 88 -4.24 -10.80 -4.36
C HIS A 88 -3.97 -12.28 -4.67
N GLY A 89 -2.71 -12.63 -4.98
CA GLY A 89 -2.31 -14.00 -5.31
C GLY A 89 -1.90 -14.85 -4.10
N SER A 90 -1.43 -14.20 -3.03
CA SER A 90 -1.01 -14.82 -1.77
C SER A 90 -1.28 -13.87 -0.61
N LEU A 91 -1.31 -14.42 0.61
CA LEU A 91 -1.35 -13.64 1.85
C LEU A 91 0.05 -13.12 2.27
N THR A 92 1.11 -13.67 1.69
CA THR A 92 2.53 -13.47 2.04
C THR A 92 3.31 -12.82 0.92
#